data_AF-A0A9D6WZV5-F1
#
_entry.id   AF-A0A9D6WZV5-F1
#
_cell.length_a   1.000
_cell.length_b   1.000
_cell.length_c   1.000
_cell.angle_alpha   90.00
_cell.angle_beta   90.00
_cell.angle_gamma   90.00
#
_symmetry.space_group_name_H-M   'P 1'
#
loop_
_entity.id
_entity.type
_entity.pdbx_description
1 polymer ?
#
loop_
_entity_poly.entity_id
_entity_poly.type
_entity_poly.pdbx_seq_one_letter_code
_entity_poly.pdbx_strand_id
1 'polypeptide(L)'
;CRPHSSYETGQKIELPTTVPESDKIFSTHRLVPQGLVQKIRYIVYVSPEKYSQQANPTTKLELARVVGRLNQRLEGQVFILMGPGRWGSANIDLGLKVGYADINNTRVLVEVALPRGEGIPDVSYGTHFFQDLVEARIYPLPLFPHEHGEVFHRAFFQQSPNILATLLPTDAPYAEYVKVIDVQTVTNGRLLEIVMDEERGEALAYLRNYEGNG
;
A
#
# COMPACT_ATOMS: atom_id res chain seq x y z
N CYS A 1 -15.18 22.69 -7.86
CA CYS A 1 -14.20 22.28 -8.89
C CYS A 1 -12.90 21.91 -8.19
N ARG A 2 -12.51 20.64 -8.20
CA ARG A 2 -11.20 20.18 -7.71
C ARG A 2 -10.25 20.09 -8.91
N PRO A 3 -8.99 20.53 -8.81
CA PRO A 3 -8.04 20.37 -9.89
C PRO A 3 -7.61 18.90 -9.95
N HIS A 4 -7.96 18.23 -11.06
CA HIS A 4 -7.39 16.95 -11.43
C HIS A 4 -5.91 17.18 -11.77
N SER A 5 -5.02 16.63 -10.96
CA SER A 5 -3.60 16.65 -11.24
C SER A 5 -3.29 15.54 -12.23
N SER A 6 -3.40 15.86 -13.52
CA SER A 6 -2.91 15.04 -14.63
C SER A 6 -1.39 14.99 -14.59
N TYR A 7 -0.83 13.86 -14.17
CA TYR A 7 0.61 13.63 -14.26
C TYR A 7 0.88 12.57 -15.33
N GLU A 8 1.73 12.97 -16.29
CA GLU A 8 2.09 12.31 -17.56
C GLU A 8 1.01 12.28 -18.65
N THR A 9 0.81 13.46 -19.25
CA THR A 9 0.11 13.66 -20.53
C THR A 9 0.81 12.88 -21.65
N GLY A 10 0.36 11.66 -21.95
CA GLY A 10 0.70 11.00 -23.21
C GLY A 10 0.57 9.47 -23.27
N GLN A 11 0.66 8.75 -22.15
CA GLN A 11 0.42 7.31 -22.15
C GLN A 11 -1.03 7.03 -21.76
N LYS A 12 -1.76 6.38 -22.67
CA LYS A 12 -3.06 5.81 -22.35
C LYS A 12 -2.83 4.66 -21.37
N ILE A 13 -3.05 4.93 -20.09
CA ILE A 13 -3.01 3.91 -19.05
C ILE A 13 -4.29 3.11 -19.20
N GLU A 14 -4.17 1.87 -19.72
CA GLU A 14 -5.29 0.95 -19.85
C GLU A 14 -5.09 -0.23 -18.91
N LEU A 15 -6.17 -0.61 -18.23
CA LEU A 15 -6.17 -1.86 -17.46
C LEU A 15 -5.88 -3.05 -18.38
N PRO A 16 -4.92 -3.91 -18.01
CA PRO A 16 -4.59 -5.08 -18.81
C PRO A 16 -5.77 -6.06 -18.81
N THR A 17 -6.15 -6.51 -20.00
CA THR A 17 -7.33 -7.38 -20.18
C THR A 17 -7.03 -8.86 -19.93
N THR A 18 -5.74 -9.25 -19.83
CA THR A 18 -5.30 -10.65 -19.82
C THR A 18 -4.27 -10.95 -18.72
N VAL A 19 -4.54 -10.51 -17.49
CA VAL A 19 -3.72 -10.90 -16.32
C VAL A 19 -4.25 -12.22 -15.75
N PRO A 20 -3.42 -13.28 -15.64
CA PRO A 20 -3.80 -14.52 -14.96
C PRO A 20 -4.23 -14.28 -13.51
N GLU A 21 -5.28 -14.95 -13.03
CA GLU A 21 -5.76 -14.80 -11.65
C GLU A 21 -4.66 -15.04 -10.60
N SER A 22 -3.73 -15.96 -10.87
CA SER A 22 -2.59 -16.25 -9.99
C SER A 22 -1.61 -15.09 -9.84
N ASP A 23 -1.58 -14.17 -10.81
CA ASP A 23 -0.66 -13.04 -10.84
C ASP A 23 -1.31 -11.76 -10.31
N LYS A 24 -2.64 -11.73 -10.15
CA LYS A 24 -3.34 -10.62 -9.49
C LYS A 24 -3.08 -10.69 -7.99
N ILE A 25 -2.66 -9.56 -7.42
CA ILE A 25 -2.34 -9.45 -5.98
C ILE A 25 -3.46 -8.74 -5.23
N PHE A 26 -3.93 -7.61 -5.73
CA PHE A 26 -5.15 -6.97 -5.25
C PHE A 26 -5.82 -6.12 -6.33
N SER A 27 -7.11 -5.84 -6.17
CA SER A 27 -7.82 -4.84 -6.96
C SER A 27 -8.78 -4.03 -6.09
N THR A 28 -9.12 -2.82 -6.53
CA THR A 28 -10.19 -2.04 -5.92
C THR A 28 -11.01 -1.28 -6.96
N HIS A 29 -12.27 -1.03 -6.64
CA HIS A 29 -13.22 -0.33 -7.53
C HIS A 29 -13.72 1.00 -6.96
N ARG A 30 -13.05 1.55 -5.93
CA ARG A 30 -13.51 2.74 -5.22
C ARG A 30 -12.43 3.79 -5.12
N LEU A 31 -12.83 5.04 -5.40
CA LEU A 31 -11.99 6.23 -5.23
C LEU A 31 -10.61 6.07 -5.92
N VAL A 32 -10.62 5.42 -7.08
CA VAL A 32 -9.43 5.09 -7.86
C VAL A 32 -8.92 6.36 -8.55
N PRO A 33 -7.65 6.78 -8.32
CA PRO A 33 -7.04 7.86 -9.07
C PRO A 33 -6.56 7.38 -10.44
N GLN A 34 -6.19 8.30 -11.33
CA GLN A 34 -5.50 7.95 -12.58
C GLN A 34 -3.99 7.79 -12.33
N GLY A 35 -3.39 6.64 -12.69
CA GLY A 35 -1.94 6.49 -12.61
C GLY A 35 -1.41 5.08 -12.88
N LEU A 36 -0.08 5.01 -13.03
CA LEU A 36 0.66 3.79 -13.28
C LEU A 36 1.90 3.78 -12.38
N VAL A 37 2.04 2.73 -11.57
CA VAL A 37 3.24 2.53 -10.75
C VAL A 37 3.87 1.19 -11.13
N GLN A 38 5.06 1.27 -11.74
CA GLN A 38 5.77 0.12 -12.28
C GLN A 38 6.95 -0.29 -11.39
N LYS A 39 7.42 -1.53 -11.56
CA LYS A 39 8.66 -2.03 -10.96
C LYS A 39 8.70 -1.93 -9.42
N ILE A 40 7.55 -2.10 -8.76
CA ILE A 40 7.46 -2.09 -7.29
C ILE A 40 8.16 -3.35 -6.78
N ARG A 41 9.27 -3.14 -6.05
CA ARG A 41 10.07 -4.22 -5.47
C ARG A 41 9.64 -4.56 -4.06
N TYR A 42 9.28 -3.57 -3.25
CA TYR A 42 8.94 -3.81 -1.85
C TYR A 42 7.50 -3.47 -1.52
N ILE A 43 6.91 -4.30 -0.67
CA ILE A 43 5.62 -4.01 -0.03
C ILE A 43 5.87 -4.00 1.47
N VAL A 44 5.61 -2.87 2.10
CA VAL A 44 5.54 -2.76 3.56
C VAL A 44 4.08 -2.92 3.96
N TYR A 45 3.75 -4.07 4.54
CA TYR A 45 2.41 -4.46 4.90
C TYR A 45 2.26 -4.51 6.42
N VAL A 46 1.39 -3.67 6.96
CA VAL A 46 0.95 -3.73 8.37
C VAL A 46 -0.33 -4.54 8.41
N SER A 47 -0.33 -5.70 9.07
CA SER A 47 -1.52 -6.58 9.11
C SER A 47 -2.70 -5.86 9.76
N PRO A 48 -3.82 -5.65 9.03
CA PRO A 48 -4.99 -5.00 9.60
C PRO A 48 -5.60 -5.82 10.74
N GLU A 49 -5.63 -7.14 10.60
CA GLU A 49 -6.18 -8.04 11.62
C GLU A 49 -5.37 -7.96 12.92
N LYS A 50 -4.04 -8.08 12.84
CA LYS A 50 -3.15 -8.00 14.00
C LYS A 50 -3.16 -6.62 14.65
N TYR A 51 -3.17 -5.56 13.85
CA TYR A 51 -3.24 -4.19 14.35
C TYR A 51 -4.55 -3.91 15.11
N SER A 52 -5.69 -4.37 14.58
CA SER A 52 -7.00 -4.19 15.22
C SER A 52 -7.13 -4.92 16.56
N GLN A 53 -6.39 -6.03 16.73
CA GLN A 53 -6.39 -6.83 17.96
C GLN A 53 -5.39 -6.31 19.00
N GLN A 54 -4.49 -5.39 18.62
CA GLN A 54 -3.50 -4.84 19.52
C GLN A 54 -4.17 -3.81 20.46
N ALA A 55 -4.25 -4.13 21.75
CA ALA A 55 -4.85 -3.25 22.74
C ALA A 55 -3.89 -2.17 23.29
N ASN A 56 -2.57 -2.39 23.20
CA ASN A 56 -1.57 -1.49 23.75
C ASN A 56 -1.32 -0.28 22.82
N PRO A 57 -1.65 0.95 23.27
CA PRO A 57 -1.43 2.18 22.49
C PRO A 57 0.05 2.43 22.16
N THR A 58 0.96 2.09 23.08
CA THR A 58 2.41 2.26 22.88
C THR A 58 2.90 1.39 21.72
N THR A 59 2.40 0.16 21.62
CA THR A 59 2.71 -0.72 20.48
C THR A 59 2.21 -0.11 19.18
N LYS A 60 0.96 0.35 19.11
CA LYS A 60 0.41 0.99 17.89
C LYS A 60 1.21 2.21 17.45
N LEU A 61 1.61 3.06 18.40
CA LEU A 61 2.47 4.21 18.13
C LEU A 61 3.84 3.78 17.62
N GLU A 62 4.41 2.71 18.18
CA GLU A 62 5.70 2.20 17.70
C GLU A 62 5.60 1.60 16.30
N LEU A 63 4.50 0.93 15.94
CA LEU A 63 4.27 0.45 14.57
C LEU A 63 4.32 1.59 13.54
N ALA A 64 3.78 2.76 13.88
CA ALA A 64 3.90 3.95 13.02
C ALA A 64 5.36 4.43 12.89
N ARG A 65 6.16 4.35 13.95
CA ARG A 65 7.60 4.68 13.90
C ARG A 65 8.41 3.65 13.12
N VAL A 66 8.07 2.36 13.21
CA VAL A 66 8.67 1.29 12.38
C VAL A 66 8.42 1.60 10.90
N VAL A 67 7.20 1.99 10.53
CA VAL A 67 6.86 2.43 9.18
C VAL A 67 7.72 3.62 8.74
N GLY A 68 7.86 4.65 9.58
CA GLY A 68 8.72 5.81 9.28
C GLY A 68 10.18 5.41 9.07
N ARG A 69 10.73 4.49 9.89
CA ARG A 69 12.08 3.95 9.70
C ARG A 69 12.21 3.15 8.41
N LEU A 70 11.20 2.36 8.04
CA LEU A 70 11.18 1.63 6.77
C LEU A 70 11.12 2.58 5.56
N ASN A 71 10.32 3.64 5.65
CA ASN A 71 10.24 4.67 4.61
C ASN A 71 11.60 5.32 4.34
N GLN A 72 12.37 5.61 5.38
CA GLN A 72 13.74 6.12 5.25
C GLN A 72 14.70 5.03 4.73
N ARG A 73 14.60 3.80 5.26
CA ARG A 73 15.48 2.69 4.89
C ARG A 73 15.34 2.26 3.43
N LEU A 74 14.16 2.49 2.84
CA LEU A 74 13.82 2.15 1.46
C LEU A 74 13.89 3.37 0.51
N GLU A 75 14.49 4.48 0.93
CA GLU A 75 14.75 5.61 0.06
C GLU A 75 15.49 5.15 -1.23
N GLY A 76 15.06 5.70 -2.38
CA GLY A 76 15.57 5.32 -3.70
C GLY A 76 15.05 3.98 -4.24
N GLN A 77 14.29 3.21 -3.46
CA GLN A 77 13.58 2.02 -3.93
C GLN A 77 12.17 2.37 -4.41
N VAL A 78 11.59 1.51 -5.25
CA VAL A 78 10.16 1.58 -5.58
C VAL A 78 9.40 0.64 -4.65
N PHE A 79 8.60 1.22 -3.75
CA PHE A 79 7.83 0.46 -2.77
C PHE A 79 6.45 1.06 -2.52
N ILE A 80 5.59 0.27 -1.90
CA ILE A 80 4.26 0.70 -1.43
C ILE A 80 4.14 0.48 0.08
N LEU A 81 3.34 1.31 0.71
CA LEU A 81 2.88 1.16 2.09
C LEU A 81 1.44 0.66 2.05
N MET A 82 1.14 -0.35 2.85
CA MET A 82 -0.17 -0.97 2.91
C MET A 82 -0.51 -1.31 4.35
N GLY A 83 -1.70 -0.95 4.82
CA GLY A 83 -2.06 -1.24 6.20
C GLY A 83 -3.44 -0.80 6.62
N PRO A 84 -3.79 -0.92 7.92
CA PRO A 84 -5.15 -0.72 8.41
C PRO A 84 -5.60 0.73 8.31
N GLY A 85 -6.80 0.89 7.77
CA GLY A 85 -7.61 2.09 7.91
C GLY A 85 -6.87 3.38 7.58
N ARG A 86 -7.03 4.38 8.45
CA ARG A 86 -6.69 5.78 8.21
C ARG A 86 -5.26 6.12 8.59
N TRP A 87 -4.42 6.40 7.60
CA TRP A 87 -3.06 6.87 7.83
C TRP A 87 -3.06 8.40 8.01
N GLY A 88 -2.27 8.89 8.96
CA GLY A 88 -2.28 10.31 9.36
C GLY A 88 -3.34 10.68 10.39
N SER A 89 -4.06 9.69 10.93
CA SER A 89 -5.04 9.90 12.00
C SER A 89 -4.36 10.10 13.35
N ALA A 90 -4.86 11.06 14.15
CA ALA A 90 -4.50 11.15 15.57
C ALA A 90 -5.12 10.02 16.41
N ASN A 91 -6.23 9.44 15.93
CA ASN A 91 -6.89 8.29 16.54
C ASN A 91 -6.28 6.99 16.01
N ILE A 92 -5.45 6.35 16.83
CA ILE A 92 -4.73 5.11 16.54
C ILE A 92 -5.64 3.87 16.41
N ASP A 93 -6.90 3.97 16.81
CA ASP A 93 -7.86 2.87 16.62
C ASP A 93 -8.43 2.84 15.21
N LEU A 94 -8.33 3.95 14.47
CA LEU A 94 -8.77 4.05 13.07
C LEU A 94 -7.66 3.72 12.08
N GLY A 95 -6.39 3.73 12.48
CA GLY A 95 -5.24 3.49 11.60
C GLY A 95 -3.94 4.01 12.20
N LEU A 96 -2.93 4.25 11.36
CA LEU A 96 -1.59 4.64 11.82
C LEU A 96 -1.42 6.15 11.97
N LYS A 97 -0.79 6.55 13.07
CA LYS A 97 -0.39 7.94 13.32
C LYS A 97 0.96 8.24 12.67
N VAL A 98 0.93 8.69 11.42
CA VAL A 98 2.11 9.06 10.61
C VAL A 98 1.99 10.49 10.11
N GLY A 99 3.11 11.18 9.90
CA GLY A 99 3.19 12.44 9.16
C GLY A 99 3.79 12.26 7.76
N TYR A 100 3.87 13.35 7.01
CA TYR A 100 4.49 13.37 5.67
C TYR A 100 5.89 12.72 5.65
N ALA A 101 6.77 13.09 6.59
CA ALA A 101 8.15 12.58 6.64
C ALA A 101 8.26 11.06 6.91
N ASP A 102 7.18 10.46 7.43
CA ASP A 102 7.12 9.02 7.70
C ASP A 102 6.75 8.21 6.45
N ILE A 103 6.26 8.84 5.38
CA ILE A 103 5.71 8.14 4.19
C ILE A 103 6.13 8.72 2.84
N ASN A 104 6.89 9.82 2.82
CA ASN A 104 7.24 10.58 1.61
C ASN A 104 8.04 9.84 0.51
N ASN A 105 8.57 8.63 0.78
CA ASN A 105 9.32 7.86 -0.21
C ASN A 105 8.46 6.75 -0.88
N THR A 106 7.27 6.45 -0.36
CA THR A 106 6.38 5.45 -0.97
C THR A 106 5.81 5.94 -2.31
N ARG A 107 5.38 5.02 -3.18
CA ARG A 107 4.65 5.39 -4.41
C ARG A 107 3.15 5.31 -4.26
N VAL A 108 2.68 4.38 -3.43
CA VAL A 108 1.26 4.17 -3.18
C VAL A 108 1.06 3.96 -1.70
N LEU A 109 0.00 4.55 -1.17
CA LEU A 109 -0.48 4.34 0.19
C LEU A 109 -1.81 3.60 0.12
N VAL A 110 -1.78 2.31 0.46
CA VAL A 110 -2.95 1.42 0.38
C VAL A 110 -3.62 1.30 1.75
N GLU A 111 -4.78 1.94 1.89
CA GLU A 111 -5.59 1.94 3.12
C GLU A 111 -6.57 0.76 3.10
N VAL A 112 -6.27 -0.29 3.89
CA VAL A 112 -7.06 -1.53 3.92
C VAL A 112 -8.20 -1.41 4.93
N ALA A 113 -9.43 -1.55 4.46
CA ALA A 113 -10.62 -1.53 5.29
C ALA A 113 -10.63 -2.71 6.30
N LEU A 114 -11.02 -2.41 7.54
CA LEU A 114 -11.15 -3.40 8.61
C LEU A 114 -12.54 -4.06 8.59
N PRO A 115 -12.67 -5.38 8.86
CA PRO A 115 -13.96 -6.08 8.83
C PRO A 115 -14.98 -5.64 9.90
N ARG A 116 -14.57 -4.85 10.91
CA ARG A 116 -15.39 -4.53 12.10
C ARG A 116 -16.04 -3.14 12.10
N GLY A 117 -15.93 -2.38 11.03
CA GLY A 117 -16.65 -1.12 10.86
C GLY A 117 -17.61 -1.23 9.70
N GLU A 118 -18.91 -1.25 9.97
CA GLU A 118 -19.92 -0.89 8.97
C GLU A 118 -19.69 0.58 8.61
N GLY A 119 -18.81 0.82 7.65
CA GLY A 119 -18.40 2.15 7.26
C GLY A 119 -17.25 2.04 6.30
N ILE A 120 -17.42 2.64 5.13
CA ILE A 120 -16.32 3.03 4.25
C ILE A 120 -15.23 3.62 5.15
N PRO A 121 -13.95 3.19 5.10
CA PRO A 121 -12.88 3.93 5.76
C PRO A 121 -13.11 5.39 5.41
N ASP A 122 -13.38 6.24 6.40
CA ASP A 122 -13.51 7.67 6.19
C ASP A 122 -12.21 8.08 5.51
N VAL A 123 -12.21 8.15 4.17
CA VAL A 123 -10.98 8.29 3.41
C VAL A 123 -10.31 9.54 3.93
N SER A 124 -9.07 9.36 4.37
CA SER A 124 -8.34 10.32 5.19
C SER A 124 -8.02 11.57 4.38
N TYR A 125 -9.02 12.39 4.12
CA TYR A 125 -8.85 13.70 3.51
C TYR A 125 -9.25 14.74 4.54
N GLY A 126 -8.56 14.73 5.69
CA GLY A 126 -8.16 16.03 6.23
C GLY A 126 -7.39 16.71 5.10
N THR A 127 -7.85 17.88 4.65
CA THR A 127 -7.35 18.52 3.42
C THR A 127 -5.83 18.62 3.39
N HIS A 128 -5.19 18.86 4.53
CA HIS A 128 -3.73 18.92 4.66
C HIS A 128 -3.04 17.61 4.34
N PHE A 129 -3.43 16.49 4.95
CA PHE A 129 -2.79 15.20 4.69
C PHE A 129 -2.94 14.77 3.23
N PHE A 130 -4.08 15.09 2.60
CA PHE A 130 -4.25 14.85 1.17
C PHE A 130 -3.30 15.70 0.32
N GLN A 131 -3.14 16.99 0.62
CA GLN A 131 -2.19 17.83 -0.09
C GLN A 131 -0.77 17.28 0.05
N ASP A 132 -0.38 16.82 1.24
CA ASP A 132 0.92 16.20 1.47
C ASP A 132 1.15 14.99 0.55
N LEU A 133 0.13 14.15 0.33
CA LEU A 133 0.23 13.01 -0.60
C LEU A 133 0.39 13.46 -2.05
N VAL A 134 -0.38 14.47 -2.47
CA VAL A 134 -0.31 15.03 -3.83
C VAL A 134 1.07 15.65 -4.07
N GLU A 135 1.60 16.41 -3.11
CA GLU A 135 2.93 17.02 -3.16
C GLU A 135 4.03 15.96 -3.23
N ALA A 136 3.88 14.87 -2.46
CA ALA A 136 4.79 13.73 -2.47
C ALA A 136 4.68 12.84 -3.72
N ARG A 137 3.66 13.06 -4.57
CA ARG A 137 3.29 12.17 -5.68
C ARG A 137 3.03 10.74 -5.20
N ILE A 138 2.35 10.60 -4.07
CA ILE A 138 1.88 9.34 -3.51
C ILE A 138 0.43 9.14 -3.94
N TYR A 139 0.13 8.00 -4.54
CA TYR A 139 -1.25 7.64 -4.85
C TYR A 139 -1.96 7.08 -3.61
N PRO A 140 -3.02 7.73 -3.09
CA PRO A 140 -3.89 7.12 -2.11
C PRO A 140 -4.78 6.08 -2.79
N LEU A 141 -4.87 4.89 -2.22
CA LEU A 141 -5.69 3.82 -2.77
C LEU A 141 -6.40 3.06 -1.64
N PRO A 142 -7.73 3.22 -1.47
CA PRO A 142 -8.44 2.39 -0.49
C PRO A 142 -8.58 0.97 -1.02
N LEU A 143 -8.61 -0.02 -0.13
CA LEU A 143 -8.81 -1.43 -0.49
C LEU A 143 -9.88 -2.04 0.42
N PHE A 144 -10.80 -2.81 -0.15
CA PHE A 144 -11.91 -3.43 0.56
C PHE A 144 -11.89 -4.95 0.36
N PRO A 145 -11.01 -5.70 1.05
CA PRO A 145 -10.75 -7.12 0.80
C PRO A 145 -11.92 -8.11 0.96
N HIS A 146 -13.10 -7.61 1.30
CA HIS A 146 -14.33 -8.36 1.53
C HIS A 146 -15.47 -7.95 0.59
N GLU A 147 -15.25 -6.95 -0.28
CA GLU A 147 -16.24 -6.55 -1.28
C GLU A 147 -16.24 -7.53 -2.46
N HIS A 148 -17.44 -7.81 -2.97
CA HIS A 148 -17.63 -8.76 -4.05
C HIS A 148 -16.98 -8.22 -5.34
N GLY A 149 -16.14 -9.04 -5.98
CA GLY A 149 -15.44 -8.69 -7.22
C GLY A 149 -14.07 -8.02 -7.00
N GLU A 150 -13.69 -7.68 -5.77
CA GLU A 150 -12.32 -7.27 -5.46
C GLU A 150 -11.41 -8.50 -5.30
N VAL A 151 -10.21 -8.41 -5.88
CA VAL A 151 -9.16 -9.38 -5.67
C VAL A 151 -8.39 -9.00 -4.42
N PHE A 152 -8.14 -9.96 -3.54
CA PHE A 152 -7.14 -9.81 -2.49
C PHE A 152 -6.46 -11.16 -2.22
N HIS A 153 -5.25 -11.31 -2.75
CA HIS A 153 -4.51 -12.57 -2.69
C HIS A 153 -3.88 -12.77 -1.30
N ARG A 154 -4.71 -13.11 -0.31
CA ARG A 154 -4.31 -13.24 1.11
C ARG A 154 -3.09 -14.12 1.33
N ALA A 155 -3.01 -15.25 0.61
CA ALA A 155 -1.90 -16.18 0.70
C ALA A 155 -0.55 -15.51 0.37
N PHE A 156 -0.50 -14.61 -0.63
CA PHE A 156 0.70 -13.85 -0.96
C PHE A 156 1.21 -13.05 0.25
N PHE A 157 0.34 -12.27 0.91
CA PHE A 157 0.71 -11.47 2.07
C PHE A 157 1.04 -12.32 3.30
N GLN A 158 0.29 -13.41 3.53
CA GLN A 158 0.45 -14.26 4.71
C GLN A 158 1.68 -15.17 4.62
N GLN A 159 1.95 -15.76 3.45
CA GLN A 159 2.95 -16.80 3.28
C GLN A 159 4.31 -16.31 2.77
N SER A 160 4.39 -15.09 2.19
CA SER A 160 5.68 -14.54 1.75
C SER A 160 6.69 -14.47 2.91
N PRO A 161 7.99 -14.62 2.67
CA PRO A 161 9.02 -14.26 3.64
C PRO A 161 8.88 -12.83 4.16
N ASN A 162 9.24 -12.60 5.42
CA ASN A 162 9.31 -11.26 6.02
C ASN A 162 10.78 -10.86 6.17
N ILE A 163 11.23 -9.83 5.45
CA ILE A 163 12.62 -9.33 5.54
C ILE A 163 12.80 -8.16 6.51
N LEU A 164 11.80 -7.85 7.35
CA LEU A 164 11.88 -6.75 8.32
C LEU A 164 13.15 -6.83 9.19
N ALA A 165 13.41 -7.99 9.80
CA ALA A 165 14.56 -8.17 10.68
C ALA A 165 15.91 -8.05 9.96
N THR A 166 15.93 -8.27 8.65
CA THR A 166 17.14 -8.05 7.82
C THR A 166 17.37 -6.57 7.57
N LEU A 167 16.31 -5.79 7.32
CA LEU A 167 16.41 -4.36 7.03
C LEU A 167 16.58 -3.51 8.29
N LEU A 168 15.86 -3.86 9.35
CA LEU A 168 15.81 -3.18 10.64
C LEU A 168 15.90 -4.21 11.78
N PRO A 169 17.11 -4.69 12.13
CA PRO A 169 17.29 -5.73 13.15
C PRO A 169 16.69 -5.38 14.52
N THR A 170 16.72 -4.10 14.90
CA THR A 170 16.14 -3.61 16.15
C THR A 170 14.62 -3.68 16.18
N ASP A 171 13.98 -3.75 15.01
CA ASP A 171 12.52 -3.80 14.86
C ASP A 171 11.99 -5.22 14.62
N ALA A 172 12.86 -6.23 14.67
CA ALA A 172 12.47 -7.64 14.59
C ALA A 172 11.32 -8.04 15.52
N PRO A 173 11.18 -7.52 16.76
CA PRO A 173 10.02 -7.82 17.61
C PRO A 173 8.66 -7.44 17.01
N TYR A 174 8.61 -6.53 16.03
CA TYR A 174 7.38 -6.10 15.37
C TYR A 174 7.04 -6.91 14.11
N ALA A 175 7.81 -7.96 13.80
CA ALA A 175 7.64 -8.77 12.59
C ALA A 175 6.30 -9.52 12.49
N GLU A 176 5.56 -9.66 13.60
CA GLU A 176 4.21 -10.22 13.58
C GLU A 176 3.15 -9.20 13.09
N TYR A 177 3.44 -7.89 13.16
CA TYR A 177 2.56 -6.80 12.73
C TYR A 177 2.98 -6.24 11.38
N VAL A 178 4.29 -6.03 11.19
CA VAL A 178 4.87 -5.39 10.01
C VAL A 178 5.63 -6.43 9.20
N LYS A 179 5.26 -6.53 7.93
CA LYS A 179 5.90 -7.39 6.96
C LYS A 179 6.53 -6.56 5.86
N VAL A 180 7.79 -6.83 5.57
CA VAL A 180 8.44 -6.31 4.37
C VAL A 180 8.62 -7.47 3.41
N ILE A 181 7.97 -7.38 2.25
CA ILE A 181 8.03 -8.39 1.20
C ILE A 181 8.93 -7.85 0.09
N ASP A 182 10.03 -8.56 -0.21
CA ASP A 182 10.80 -8.36 -1.44
C ASP A 182 10.11 -9.14 -2.56
N VAL A 183 9.26 -8.45 -3.32
CA VAL A 183 8.46 -9.04 -4.40
C VAL A 183 9.35 -9.75 -5.41
N GLN A 184 10.49 -9.16 -5.77
CA GLN A 184 11.43 -9.74 -6.72
C GLN A 184 11.93 -11.10 -6.26
N THR A 185 12.33 -11.19 -4.99
CA THR A 185 12.84 -12.43 -4.42
C THR A 185 11.75 -13.50 -4.33
N VAL A 186 10.55 -13.15 -3.85
CA VAL A 186 9.49 -14.15 -3.61
C VAL A 186 8.79 -14.61 -4.89
N THR A 187 8.99 -13.90 -6.00
CA THR A 187 8.34 -14.19 -7.29
C THR A 187 9.32 -14.58 -8.40
N ASN A 188 10.57 -14.87 -8.05
CA ASN A 188 11.65 -15.27 -8.97
C ASN A 188 11.91 -14.22 -10.08
N GLY A 189 12.06 -12.96 -9.70
CA GLY A 189 12.48 -11.87 -10.60
C GLY A 189 11.34 -10.97 -11.09
N ARG A 190 10.07 -11.35 -10.88
CA ARG A 190 8.91 -10.50 -11.19
C ARG A 190 8.80 -9.34 -10.20
N LEU A 191 8.15 -8.26 -10.63
CA LEU A 191 7.88 -7.08 -9.80
C LEU A 191 6.38 -6.80 -9.80
N LEU A 192 5.92 -6.04 -8.81
CA LEU A 192 4.52 -5.60 -8.77
C LEU A 192 4.34 -4.37 -9.68
N GLU A 193 3.25 -4.35 -10.43
CA GLU A 193 2.75 -3.21 -11.19
C GLU A 193 1.34 -2.88 -10.69
N ILE A 194 1.03 -1.58 -10.53
CA ILE A 194 -0.30 -1.09 -10.18
C ILE A 194 -0.77 -0.17 -11.30
N VAL A 195 -1.88 -0.54 -11.93
CA VAL A 195 -2.57 0.26 -12.94
C VAL A 195 -3.83 0.80 -12.29
N MET A 196 -4.06 2.11 -12.39
CA MET A 196 -5.20 2.81 -11.81
C MET A 196 -5.88 3.62 -12.91
N ASP A 197 -7.11 3.24 -13.22
CA ASP A 197 -7.94 3.82 -14.28
C ASP A 197 -9.13 4.55 -13.63
N GLU A 198 -9.06 5.88 -13.57
CA GLU A 198 -10.09 6.74 -12.97
C GLU A 198 -11.39 6.69 -13.76
N GLU A 199 -11.32 6.57 -15.10
CA GLU A 199 -12.51 6.54 -15.96
C GLU A 199 -13.32 5.27 -15.76
N ARG A 200 -12.65 4.13 -15.60
CA ARG A 200 -13.30 2.86 -15.26
C ARG A 200 -13.56 2.70 -13.77
N GLY A 201 -12.91 3.51 -12.94
CA GLY A 201 -12.98 3.42 -11.49
C GLY A 201 -12.36 2.14 -10.94
N GLU A 202 -11.36 1.57 -11.62
CA GLU A 202 -10.75 0.28 -11.27
C GLU A 202 -9.22 0.40 -11.17
N ALA A 203 -8.66 -0.16 -10.11
CA ALA A 203 -7.23 -0.34 -9.94
C ALA A 203 -6.90 -1.82 -9.82
N LEU A 204 -5.84 -2.25 -10.51
CA LEU A 204 -5.33 -3.62 -10.49
C LEU A 204 -3.84 -3.64 -10.18
N ALA A 205 -3.47 -4.38 -9.13
CA ALA A 205 -2.11 -4.70 -8.77
C ALA A 205 -1.78 -6.15 -9.16
N TYR A 206 -0.74 -6.33 -9.97
CA TYR A 206 -0.39 -7.64 -10.50
C TYR A 206 1.12 -7.83 -10.71
N LEU A 207 1.56 -9.09 -10.75
CA LEU A 207 2.95 -9.45 -10.98
C LEU A 207 3.31 -9.39 -12.45
N ARG A 208 4.45 -8.77 -12.75
CA ARG A 208 4.93 -8.55 -14.12
C ARG A 208 6.43 -8.82 -14.24
N ASN A 209 6.82 -9.42 -15.38
CA ASN A 209 8.23 -9.48 -15.79
C ASN A 209 8.64 -8.17 -16.47
N TYR A 210 9.81 -7.65 -16.13
CA TYR A 210 10.45 -6.56 -16.85
C TYR A 210 11.72 -7.07 -17.51
N GLU A 211 11.93 -6.72 -18.78
CA GLU A 211 13.15 -7.09 -19.50
C GLU A 211 14.38 -6.43 -18.82
N GLY A 212 15.44 -7.19 -18.59
CA GLY A 212 16.71 -6.71 -18.02
C GLY A 212 16.98 -7.03 -16.54
N ASN A 213 16.18 -7.87 -15.88
CA ASN A 213 16.40 -8.31 -14.49
C ASN A 213 17.17 -9.64 -14.36
N GLY A 214 18.00 -9.98 -15.36
CA GLY A 214 18.86 -11.17 -15.35
C GLY A 214 20.22 -10.90 -14.71
#